data_AF-A0A3R7Q272-F1
#
_entry.id   AF-A0A3R7Q272-F1
#
_cell.length_a   1.000
_cell.length_b   1.000
_cell.length_c   1.000
_cell.angle_alpha   90.00
_cell.angle_beta   90.00
_cell.angle_gamma   90.00
#
_symmetry.space_group_name_H-M   'P 1'
#
loop_
_entity.id
_entity.type
_entity.pdbx_description
1 polymer ?
#
loop_
_entity_poly.entity_id
_entity_poly.type
_entity_poly.pdbx_seq_one_letter_code
_entity_poly.pdbx_strand_id
1 'polypeptide(L)'
;MSYHIGGEERFAHRLVAFAFLPDPLPEQTQVAHRDGSRLHCHWQNLRWSTPLENHDDRRRHGTGPVGERNPKAKLTEDDVRRIRREYRLIKIPGSGRSVSELENAYGVHRATICSIANGRSWKHVKELA
;
A
#
# COMPACT_ATOMS: atom_id res chain seq x y z
N MET A 1 18.74 -4.02 -3.01
CA MET A 1 20.17 -3.76 -2.76
C MET A 1 20.75 -2.97 -3.93
N SER A 2 21.57 -1.96 -3.65
CA SER A 2 22.28 -1.13 -4.64
C SER A 2 23.79 -1.13 -4.36
N TYR A 3 24.58 -0.80 -5.38
CA TYR A 3 26.03 -0.79 -5.37
C TYR A 3 26.55 0.47 -6.07
N HIS A 4 27.70 0.97 -5.64
CA HIS A 4 28.38 2.09 -6.29
C HIS A 4 29.43 1.55 -7.27
N ILE A 5 29.25 1.80 -8.56
CA ILE A 5 30.17 1.34 -9.62
C ILE A 5 30.50 2.55 -10.49
N GLY A 6 31.78 2.90 -10.57
CA GLY A 6 32.23 4.04 -11.38
C GLY A 6 31.65 5.40 -10.97
N GLY A 7 31.29 5.57 -9.70
CA GLY A 7 30.68 6.81 -9.18
C GLY A 7 29.15 6.88 -9.28
N GLU A 8 28.49 5.88 -9.88
CA GLU A 8 27.03 5.85 -10.01
C GLU A 8 26.40 4.72 -9.18
N GLU A 9 25.22 4.99 -8.61
CA GLU A 9 24.42 3.98 -7.92
C GLU A 9 23.73 3.06 -8.94
N ARG A 10 23.87 1.75 -8.74
CA ARG A 10 23.30 0.70 -9.59
C ARG A 10 22.56 -0.32 -8.74
N PHE A 11 21.36 -0.72 -9.16
CA PHE A 11 20.60 -1.74 -8.44
C PHE A 11 21.04 -3.17 -8.81
N ALA A 12 21.22 -4.03 -7.81
CA ALA A 12 21.66 -5.43 -7.98
C ALA A 12 20.84 -6.20 -9.03
N HIS A 13 19.51 -6.19 -8.88
CA HIS A 13 18.58 -6.88 -9.78
C HIS A 13 18.65 -6.36 -11.22
N ARG A 14 18.99 -5.08 -11.45
CA ARG A 14 19.21 -4.56 -12.81
C ARG A 14 20.50 -5.11 -13.41
N LEU A 15 21.58 -5.17 -12.64
CA LEU A 15 22.85 -5.75 -13.10
C LEU A 15 22.68 -7.23 -13.47
N VAL A 16 21.97 -8.00 -12.65
CA VAL A 16 21.65 -9.41 -12.96
C VAL A 16 20.78 -9.51 -14.21
N ALA A 17 19.72 -8.70 -14.33
CA ALA A 17 18.86 -8.71 -15.51
C ALA A 17 19.66 -8.42 -16.80
N PHE A 18 20.52 -7.41 -16.79
CA PHE A 18 21.38 -7.09 -17.94
C PHE A 18 22.37 -8.19 -18.30
N ALA A 19 22.87 -8.95 -17.32
CA ALA A 19 23.85 -10.00 -17.56
C ALA A 19 23.25 -11.32 -18.06
N PHE A 20 22.00 -11.64 -17.68
CA PHE A 20 21.45 -12.98 -17.84
C PHE A 20 20.09 -13.05 -18.56
N LEU A 21 19.38 -11.93 -18.73
CA LEU A 21 18.12 -11.91 -19.48
C LEU A 21 18.35 -11.41 -20.91
N PRO A 22 17.52 -11.84 -21.87
CA PRO A 22 17.46 -11.21 -23.19
C PRO A 22 17.17 -9.71 -23.07
N ASP A 23 17.52 -8.98 -24.13
CA ASP A 23 17.24 -7.55 -24.20
C ASP A 23 15.74 -7.25 -24.04
N PRO A 24 15.39 -6.17 -23.32
CA PRO A 24 14.00 -5.76 -23.15
C PRO A 24 13.38 -5.28 -24.47
N LEU A 25 12.06 -5.41 -24.58
CA LEU A 25 11.29 -4.64 -25.55
C LEU A 25 11.33 -3.14 -25.20
N PRO A 26 11.12 -2.22 -26.16
CA PRO A 26 11.23 -0.77 -25.92
C PRO A 26 10.44 -0.23 -24.72
N GLU A 27 9.26 -0.77 -24.46
CA GLU A 27 8.38 -0.38 -23.36
C GLU A 27 8.80 -0.97 -21.99
N GLN A 28 9.64 -2.01 -21.98
CA GLN A 28 10.03 -2.75 -20.78
C GLN A 28 11.21 -2.09 -20.06
N THR A 29 10.94 -0.93 -19.47
CA THR A 29 11.95 -0.05 -18.86
C THR A 29 12.35 -0.41 -17.42
N GLN A 30 11.68 -1.40 -16.81
CA GLN A 30 11.86 -1.80 -15.41
C GLN A 30 12.19 -3.29 -15.27
N VAL A 31 12.83 -3.66 -14.17
CA VAL A 31 13.04 -5.06 -13.80
C VAL A 31 12.12 -5.42 -12.64
N ALA A 32 11.27 -6.42 -12.85
CA ALA A 32 10.32 -6.92 -11.86
C ALA A 32 10.77 -8.26 -11.28
N HIS A 33 10.44 -8.49 -10.00
CA HIS A 33 10.63 -9.79 -9.34
C HIS A 33 9.32 -10.57 -9.43
N ARG A 34 9.35 -11.80 -9.94
CA ARG A 34 8.16 -12.63 -10.16
C ARG A 34 7.42 -12.99 -8.88
N ASP A 35 8.12 -13.00 -7.75
CA ASP A 35 7.59 -13.32 -6.42
C ASP A 35 7.38 -12.08 -5.52
N GLY A 36 7.74 -10.89 -6.00
CA GLY A 36 7.67 -9.64 -5.23
C GLY A 36 8.76 -9.46 -4.17
N SER A 37 9.70 -10.40 -4.01
CA SER A 37 10.78 -10.33 -3.02
C SER A 37 12.01 -9.63 -3.59
N ARG A 38 12.36 -8.46 -3.03
CA ARG A 38 13.57 -7.70 -3.42
C ARG A 38 14.89 -8.39 -3.04
N LEU A 39 14.84 -9.50 -2.31
CA LEU A 39 16.00 -10.28 -1.87
C LEU A 39 16.33 -11.40 -2.85
N HIS A 40 15.35 -11.87 -3.64
CA HIS A 40 15.50 -13.00 -4.54
C HIS A 40 15.96 -12.55 -5.93
N CYS A 41 17.23 -12.15 -6.03
CA CYS A 41 17.82 -11.59 -7.25
C CYS A 41 18.33 -12.64 -8.26
N HIS A 42 17.98 -13.92 -8.14
CA HIS A 42 18.36 -14.92 -9.14
C HIS A 42 17.66 -14.61 -10.47
N TRP A 43 18.39 -14.67 -11.60
CA TRP A 43 17.91 -14.20 -12.91
C TRP A 43 16.57 -14.83 -13.33
N GLN A 44 16.32 -16.10 -12.97
CA GLN A 44 15.05 -16.77 -13.27
C GLN A 44 13.84 -16.13 -12.57
N ASN A 45 14.05 -15.50 -11.41
CA ASN A 45 13.02 -14.75 -10.69
C ASN A 45 12.83 -13.33 -11.25
N LEU A 46 13.68 -12.88 -12.18
CA LEU A 46 13.62 -11.55 -12.75
C LEU A 46 12.97 -11.57 -14.13
N ARG A 47 12.41 -10.43 -14.51
CA ARG A 47 11.98 -10.14 -15.89
C ARG A 47 12.02 -8.65 -16.18
N TRP A 48 12.25 -8.31 -17.43
CA TRP A 48 11.93 -6.98 -17.95
C TRP A 48 10.41 -6.79 -17.93
N SER A 49 9.98 -5.57 -17.59
CA SER A 49 8.60 -5.24 -17.34
C SER A 49 8.33 -3.79 -17.72
N THR A 50 7.14 -3.55 -18.24
CA THR A 50 6.59 -2.21 -18.36
C THR A 50 6.27 -1.65 -16.95
N PRO A 51 6.17 -0.33 -16.80
CA PRO A 51 5.67 0.28 -15.56
C PRO A 51 4.28 -0.20 -15.15
N LEU A 52 3.39 -0.47 -16.12
CA LEU A 52 2.04 -0.95 -15.88
C LEU A 52 2.05 -2.37 -15.28
N GLU A 53 2.79 -3.28 -15.88
CA GLU A 53 2.93 -4.66 -15.39
C GLU A 53 3.55 -4.70 -13.99
N ASN A 54 4.61 -3.92 -13.74
CA ASN A 54 5.26 -3.89 -12.43
C ASN A 54 4.34 -3.27 -11.35
N HIS A 55 3.50 -2.31 -11.75
CA HIS A 55 2.46 -1.77 -10.88
C HIS A 55 1.39 -2.82 -10.51
N ASP A 56 0.99 -3.64 -11.48
CA ASP A 56 0.04 -4.73 -11.24
C ASP A 56 0.64 -5.86 -10.40
N ASP A 57 1.92 -6.18 -10.59
CA ASP A 57 2.67 -7.06 -9.68
C ASP A 57 2.67 -6.51 -8.25
N ARG A 58 2.92 -5.21 -8.06
CA ARG A 58 2.85 -4.58 -6.74
C ARG A 58 1.49 -4.76 -6.07
N ARG A 59 0.40 -4.70 -6.86
CA ARG A 59 -0.96 -4.97 -6.37
C ARG A 59 -1.14 -6.45 -6.01
N ARG A 60 -0.73 -7.36 -6.91
CA ARG A 60 -0.85 -8.82 -6.72
C ARG A 60 -0.05 -9.31 -5.51
N HIS A 61 1.18 -8.82 -5.34
CA HIS A 61 2.07 -9.21 -4.25
C HIS A 61 1.74 -8.49 -2.92
N GLY A 62 0.82 -7.51 -2.92
CA GLY A 62 0.47 -6.77 -1.70
C GLY A 62 1.60 -5.91 -1.12
N THR A 63 2.63 -5.61 -1.91
CA THR A 63 3.83 -4.87 -1.50
C THR A 63 3.62 -3.35 -1.50
N GLY A 64 2.52 -2.86 -2.06
CA GLY A 64 2.14 -1.45 -1.98
C GLY A 64 1.70 -1.04 -0.56
N PRO A 65 1.93 0.21 -0.12
CA PRO A 65 1.46 0.66 1.19
C PRO A 65 -0.07 0.66 1.25
N VAL A 66 -0.63 0.18 2.37
CA VAL A 66 -2.07 0.09 2.62
C VAL A 66 -2.30 0.53 4.06
N GLY A 67 -3.41 1.26 4.30
CA GLY A 67 -3.76 1.71 5.65
C GLY A 67 -2.66 2.57 6.27
N GLU A 68 -2.28 2.24 7.51
CA GLU A 68 -1.27 2.97 8.28
C GLU A 68 0.15 2.83 7.72
N ARG A 69 0.42 1.86 6.85
CA ARG A 69 1.71 1.77 6.13
C ARG A 69 1.88 2.87 5.08
N ASN A 70 0.82 3.58 4.73
CA ASN A 70 0.93 4.74 3.87
C ASN A 70 1.54 5.91 4.67
N PRO A 71 2.70 6.47 4.28
CA PRO A 71 3.34 7.55 5.02
C PRO A 71 2.50 8.84 5.10
N LYS A 72 1.45 8.95 4.28
CA LYS A 72 0.48 10.05 4.33
C LYS A 72 -0.81 9.70 5.08
N ALA A 73 -0.90 8.53 5.70
CA ALA A 73 -2.07 8.13 6.48
C ALA A 73 -2.24 9.05 7.70
N LYS A 74 -3.44 9.58 7.87
CA LYS A 74 -3.82 10.39 9.05
C LYS A 74 -4.35 9.56 10.21
N LEU A 75 -4.65 8.29 9.97
CA LEU A 75 -5.32 7.39 10.90
C LEU A 75 -4.53 6.08 10.97
N THR A 76 -4.59 5.44 12.12
CA THR A 76 -4.12 4.08 12.36
C THR A 76 -5.23 3.07 12.18
N GLU A 77 -4.90 1.77 12.14
CA GLU A 77 -5.93 0.74 12.19
C GLU A 77 -6.75 0.78 13.48
N ASP A 78 -6.17 1.19 14.62
CA ASP A 78 -6.91 1.34 15.88
C ASP A 78 -7.93 2.48 15.80
N ASP A 79 -7.54 3.63 15.25
CA ASP A 79 -8.45 4.76 15.01
C ASP A 79 -9.65 4.33 14.16
N VAL A 80 -9.40 3.53 13.13
CA VAL A 80 -10.44 2.98 12.25
C VAL A 80 -11.42 2.10 13.03
N ARG A 81 -10.93 1.21 13.90
CA ARG A 81 -11.77 0.36 14.75
C ARG A 81 -12.59 1.22 15.72
N ARG A 82 -11.98 2.23 16.34
CA ARG A 82 -12.68 3.17 17.23
C ARG A 82 -13.75 3.97 16.50
N ILE A 83 -13.43 4.54 15.33
CA ILE A 83 -14.39 5.26 14.49
C ILE A 83 -15.59 4.37 14.16
N ARG A 84 -15.38 3.11 13.78
CA ARG A 84 -16.48 2.18 13.49
C ARG A 84 -17.36 1.92 14.71
N ARG A 85 -16.76 1.66 15.88
CA ARG A 85 -17.50 1.46 17.14
C ARG A 85 -18.29 2.71 17.54
N GLU A 86 -17.63 3.86 17.58
CA GLU A 86 -18.24 5.13 17.98
C GLU A 86 -19.35 5.56 17.02
N TYR A 87 -19.15 5.36 15.71
CA TYR A 87 -20.18 5.65 14.72
C TYR A 87 -21.44 4.79 14.90
N ARG A 88 -21.32 3.53 15.35
CA ARG A 88 -22.48 2.71 15.72
C ARG A 88 -23.22 3.29 16.91
N LEU A 89 -22.50 3.82 17.92
CA LEU A 89 -23.12 4.45 19.10
C LEU A 89 -23.90 5.72 18.74
N ILE A 90 -23.41 6.52 17.78
CA ILE A 90 -24.13 7.68 17.23
C ILE A 90 -25.49 7.29 16.65
N LYS A 91 -25.65 6.05 16.15
CA LYS A 91 -26.92 5.57 15.60
C LYS A 91 -27.94 5.16 16.65
N ILE A 92 -27.55 5.09 17.93
CA ILE A 92 -28.47 4.79 19.03
C ILE A 92 -29.29 6.06 19.35
N PRO A 93 -30.63 6.01 19.30
CA PRO A 93 -31.48 7.14 19.68
C PRO A 93 -31.19 7.61 21.09
N GLY A 94 -31.09 8.92 21.30
CA GLY A 94 -30.79 9.51 22.61
C GLY A 94 -29.34 9.39 23.07
N SER A 95 -28.42 8.89 22.22
CA SER A 95 -26.99 8.80 22.58
C SER A 95 -26.31 10.15 22.86
N GLY A 96 -26.88 11.24 22.33
CA GLY A 96 -26.29 12.58 22.41
C GLY A 96 -24.99 12.75 21.61
N ARG A 97 -24.51 11.69 20.94
CA ARG A 97 -23.26 11.68 20.18
C ARG A 97 -23.49 12.17 18.76
N SER A 98 -22.47 12.80 18.18
CA SER A 98 -22.53 13.34 16.82
C SER A 98 -21.31 12.98 15.99
N VAL A 99 -21.47 13.00 14.66
CA VAL A 99 -20.34 12.77 13.75
C VAL A 99 -19.30 13.89 13.85
N SER A 100 -19.72 15.10 14.23
CA SER A 100 -18.83 16.25 14.41
C SER A 100 -17.85 16.08 15.56
N GLU A 101 -18.21 15.35 16.62
CA GLU A 101 -17.26 14.96 17.67
C GLU A 101 -16.13 14.08 17.11
N LEU A 102 -16.46 13.16 16.20
CA LEU A 102 -15.47 12.32 15.52
C LEU A 102 -14.60 13.12 14.54
N GLU A 103 -15.18 14.10 13.83
CA GLU A 103 -14.40 14.98 12.95
C GLU A 103 -13.32 15.72 13.73
N ASN A 104 -13.69 16.30 14.87
CA ASN A 104 -12.79 17.04 15.74
C ASN A 104 -11.75 16.12 16.39
N ALA A 105 -12.15 14.95 16.86
CA ALA A 105 -11.26 14.01 17.55
C ALA A 105 -10.17 13.44 16.62
N TYR A 106 -10.51 13.14 15.35
CA TYR A 106 -9.60 12.45 14.43
C TYR A 106 -9.06 13.34 13.30
N GLY A 107 -9.47 14.61 13.22
CA GLY A 107 -9.00 15.54 12.20
C GLY A 107 -9.34 15.12 10.76
N VAL A 108 -10.44 14.39 10.58
CA VAL A 108 -10.92 13.90 9.28
C VAL A 108 -12.37 14.30 9.04
N HIS A 109 -12.68 14.65 7.79
CA HIS A 109 -14.02 15.11 7.42
C HIS A 109 -15.07 13.99 7.52
N ARG A 110 -16.33 14.36 7.76
CA ARG A 110 -17.50 13.47 7.90
C ARG A 110 -17.61 12.45 6.77
N ALA A 111 -17.28 12.84 5.55
CA ALA A 111 -17.28 11.93 4.39
C ALA A 111 -16.30 10.76 4.59
N THR A 112 -15.10 11.03 5.12
CA THR A 112 -14.10 10.02 5.48
C THR A 112 -14.61 9.13 6.61
N ILE A 113 -15.17 9.72 7.67
CA ILE A 113 -15.74 8.97 8.80
C ILE A 113 -16.85 8.03 8.31
N CYS A 114 -17.80 8.53 7.51
CA CYS A 114 -18.84 7.70 6.93
C CYS A 114 -18.27 6.62 5.98
N SER A 115 -17.20 6.91 5.24
CA SER A 115 -16.54 5.91 4.40
C SER A 115 -15.92 4.79 5.23
N ILE A 116 -15.25 5.13 6.33
CA ILE A 116 -14.63 4.19 7.27
C ILE A 116 -15.69 3.35 7.98
N ALA A 117 -16.71 4.02 8.53
CA ALA A 117 -17.78 3.40 9.30
C ALA A 117 -18.58 2.38 8.49
N ASN A 118 -18.84 2.68 7.21
CA ASN A 118 -19.55 1.78 6.30
C ASN A 118 -18.62 0.79 5.58
N GLY A 119 -17.35 0.69 5.96
CA GLY A 119 -16.39 -0.25 5.37
C GLY A 119 -16.05 0.00 3.89
N ARG A 120 -16.35 1.19 3.36
CA ARG A 120 -16.01 1.56 1.97
C ARG A 120 -14.51 1.82 1.81
N SER A 121 -13.89 2.40 2.84
CA SER A 121 -12.44 2.52 2.99
C SER A 121 -11.93 1.63 4.13
N TRP A 122 -10.61 1.44 4.20
CA TRP A 122 -9.98 0.57 5.21
C TRP A 122 -10.55 -0.86 5.24
N LYS A 123 -10.86 -1.42 4.07
CA LYS A 123 -11.49 -2.74 3.89
C LYS A 123 -10.71 -3.90 4.52
N HIS A 124 -9.39 -3.75 4.65
CA HIS A 124 -8.50 -4.75 5.25
C HIS A 124 -8.62 -4.81 6.77
N VAL A 125 -9.04 -3.73 7.43
CA VAL A 125 -9.23 -3.69 8.88
C VAL A 125 -10.54 -4.41 9.20
N LYS A 126 -10.47 -5.50 9.97
CA LYS A 126 -11.62 -6.22 10.51
C LYS A 126 -11.90 -5.76 11.95
N GLU A 127 -13.15 -5.91 12.39
CA GLU A 127 -13.49 -5.78 13.80
C GLU A 127 -12.79 -6.90 14.57
N LEU A 128 -12.31 -6.60 15.77
CA LEU A 128 -11.90 -7.65 16.71
C LEU A 128 -13.17 -8.31 17.24
N ALA A 129 -13.17 -9.64 17.30
CA ALA A 129 -14.26 -10.44 17.86
C ALA A 129 -14.45 -10.16 19.36
#